data_AF-A0A850BB84-F1
#
_entry.id   AF-A0A850BB84-F1
#
_cell.length_a   1.000
_cell.length_b   1.000
_cell.length_c   1.000
_cell.angle_alpha   90.00
_cell.angle_beta   90.00
_cell.angle_gamma   90.00
#
_symmetry.space_group_name_H-M   'P 1'
#
loop_
_entity.id
_entity.type
_entity.pdbx_description
1 polymer ?
#
loop_
_entity_poly.entity_id
_entity_poly.type
_entity_poly.pdbx_seq_one_letter_code
_entity_poly.pdbx_strand_id
1 'polypeptide(L)'
;MAPIDAWRAVVYPRLMANVDTGSIVPSTRDLFQAVSTRRKSLALIAELDGERPAEDAARLDAVGVAAFAMREPGPAMALAARATKSVPMLLLEPVTSVQACQIARYYGADGVAIDAGDVEIKSLADTARSMRMQAFPLANDAGAAAKVVTEIRARALILRAGSAAEIVAFARATPGVTILAAPTPCDAEALRELVGHVDAALVPSSVHAASGFAELAGELSP
;
A
#
# COMPACT_ATOMS: atom_id res chain seq x y z
N MET A 1 -9.30 -42.03 36.71
CA MET A 1 -8.54 -40.76 36.84
C MET A 1 -7.59 -40.68 35.66
N ALA A 2 -7.84 -39.80 34.70
CA ALA A 2 -6.91 -39.57 33.58
C ALA A 2 -5.75 -38.66 34.06
N PRO A 3 -4.49 -38.87 33.63
CA PRO A 3 -3.38 -38.02 34.05
C PRO A 3 -3.44 -36.66 33.34
N ILE A 4 -3.18 -35.60 34.11
CA ILE A 4 -3.31 -34.17 33.76
C ILE A 4 -2.12 -33.61 32.94
N ASP A 5 -1.13 -34.42 32.53
CA ASP A 5 0.18 -33.89 32.11
C ASP A 5 0.49 -33.87 30.60
N ALA A 6 -0.48 -34.04 29.71
CA ALA A 6 -0.22 -34.10 28.26
C ALA A 6 0.16 -32.75 27.60
N TRP A 7 0.01 -31.61 28.30
CA TRP A 7 0.24 -30.27 27.73
C TRP A 7 1.66 -29.73 27.96
N ARG A 8 2.47 -30.39 28.81
CA ARG A 8 3.84 -29.93 29.12
C ARG A 8 4.90 -30.36 28.10
N ALA A 9 4.52 -31.11 27.07
CA ALA A 9 5.43 -31.67 26.07
C ALA A 9 5.32 -31.03 24.68
N VAL A 10 4.65 -29.88 24.53
CA VAL A 10 4.75 -29.10 23.29
C VAL A 10 6.13 -28.42 23.26
N VAL A 11 7.11 -29.16 22.76
CA VAL A 11 8.41 -28.60 22.35
C VAL A 11 8.15 -27.84 21.05
N TYR A 12 7.95 -26.53 21.14
CA TYR A 12 8.01 -25.69 19.96
C TYR A 12 9.40 -25.86 19.35
N PRO A 13 9.54 -26.29 18.09
CA PRO A 13 10.84 -26.26 17.45
C PRO A 13 11.38 -24.83 17.55
N ARG A 14 12.64 -24.67 17.96
CA ARG A 14 13.38 -23.39 17.87
C ARG A 14 13.58 -23.05 16.38
N LEU A 15 12.49 -22.68 15.72
CA LEU A 15 12.45 -22.07 14.39
C LEU A 15 12.07 -20.59 14.57
N MET A 16 12.78 -19.91 15.46
CA MET A 16 12.94 -18.47 15.38
C MET A 16 14.44 -18.23 15.38
N ALA A 17 14.99 -18.13 14.17
CA ALA A 17 16.22 -17.37 13.97
C ALA A 17 16.09 -16.06 14.75
N ASN A 18 17.16 -15.61 15.41
CA ASN A 18 17.22 -14.35 16.16
C ASN A 18 16.54 -13.20 15.38
N VAL A 19 15.25 -12.98 15.61
CA VAL A 19 14.56 -11.78 15.14
C VAL A 19 15.01 -10.71 16.12
N ASP A 20 15.95 -9.87 15.70
CA ASP A 20 16.29 -8.66 16.43
C ASP A 20 15.04 -7.79 16.49
N THR A 21 14.30 -7.85 17.60
CA THR A 21 13.07 -7.07 17.75
C THR A 21 13.36 -5.57 17.78
N GLY A 22 14.61 -5.16 18.04
CA GLY A 22 15.07 -3.77 17.96
C GLY A 22 15.22 -3.24 16.54
N SER A 23 15.27 -4.12 15.53
CA SER A 23 15.33 -3.71 14.12
C SER A 23 13.95 -3.50 13.49
N ILE A 24 12.86 -3.92 14.16
CA ILE A 24 11.48 -3.71 13.70
C ILE A 24 11.22 -2.22 13.53
N VAL A 25 10.78 -1.84 12.33
CA VAL A 25 10.39 -0.46 12.05
C VAL A 25 9.01 -0.19 12.67
N PRO A 26 8.86 0.80 13.56
CA PRO A 26 7.56 1.17 14.09
C PRO A 26 6.62 1.60 12.95
N SER A 27 5.44 1.00 12.88
CA SER A 27 4.44 1.31 11.87
C SER A 27 3.07 1.28 12.51
N THR A 28 2.61 2.44 12.96
CA THR A 28 1.25 2.63 13.50
C THR A 28 0.53 3.74 12.73
N ARG A 29 1.02 4.06 11.52
CA ARG A 29 0.47 5.13 10.71
C ARG A 29 -0.77 4.59 10.02
N ASP A 30 -1.86 5.34 10.10
CA ASP A 30 -3.11 4.93 9.48
C ASP A 30 -3.07 5.28 7.99
N LEU A 31 -2.62 4.32 7.18
CA LEU A 31 -2.56 4.46 5.72
C LEU A 31 -3.95 4.78 5.15
N PHE A 32 -5.01 4.17 5.69
CA PHE A 32 -6.36 4.40 5.19
C PHE A 32 -6.82 5.84 5.46
N GLN A 33 -6.52 6.37 6.65
CA GLN A 33 -6.76 7.77 6.97
C GLN A 33 -5.96 8.71 6.05
N ALA A 34 -4.71 8.39 5.75
CA ALA A 34 -3.86 9.21 4.89
C ALA A 34 -4.38 9.29 3.44
N VAL A 35 -4.94 8.19 2.92
CA VAL A 35 -5.44 8.12 1.53
C VAL A 35 -6.92 8.46 1.38
N SER A 36 -7.71 8.45 2.47
CA SER A 36 -9.16 8.66 2.39
C SER A 36 -9.51 10.15 2.34
N THR A 37 -9.31 10.76 1.17
CA THR A 37 -9.65 12.18 0.91
C THR A 37 -11.14 12.44 0.72
N ARG A 38 -11.95 11.37 0.71
CA ARG A 38 -13.36 11.39 0.29
C ARG A 38 -13.54 12.02 -1.10
N ARG A 39 -12.52 11.90 -1.96
CA ARG A 39 -12.49 12.42 -3.33
C ARG A 39 -12.68 13.95 -3.39
N LYS A 40 -12.28 14.69 -2.35
CA LYS A 40 -12.21 16.16 -2.39
C LYS A 40 -10.89 16.67 -2.96
N SER A 41 -9.84 15.88 -2.78
CA SER A 41 -8.49 16.05 -3.30
C SER A 41 -7.95 14.69 -3.73
N LEU A 42 -6.82 14.68 -4.41
CA LEU A 42 -6.13 13.45 -4.78
C LEU A 42 -4.93 13.23 -3.85
N ALA A 43 -4.97 12.19 -3.01
CA ALA A 43 -3.81 11.81 -2.22
C ALA A 43 -2.72 11.25 -3.14
N LEU A 44 -1.49 11.75 -3.02
CA LEU A 44 -0.36 11.24 -3.80
C LEU A 44 0.41 10.20 -3.00
N ILE A 45 0.58 9.02 -3.59
CA ILE A 45 1.40 7.94 -3.04
C ILE A 45 2.66 7.83 -3.90
N ALA A 46 3.80 8.29 -3.41
CA ALA A 46 5.01 8.32 -4.21
C ALA A 46 5.74 6.97 -4.18
N GLU A 47 5.97 6.39 -5.36
CA GLU A 47 6.75 5.18 -5.51
C GLU A 47 8.25 5.49 -5.43
N LEU A 48 8.95 4.88 -4.48
CA LEU A 48 10.39 5.05 -4.30
C LEU A 48 11.14 3.93 -5.05
N ASP A 49 12.20 4.29 -5.77
CA ASP A 49 13.03 3.35 -6.56
C ASP A 49 14.17 2.68 -5.76
N GLY A 50 14.44 3.17 -4.54
CA GLY A 50 15.36 2.54 -3.59
C GLY A 50 16.82 2.97 -3.70
N GLU A 51 17.19 3.89 -4.60
CA GLU A 51 18.58 4.37 -4.71
C GLU A 51 18.97 5.25 -3.50
N ARG A 52 18.13 6.25 -3.19
CA ARG A 52 18.31 7.17 -2.05
C ARG A 52 17.03 7.30 -1.24
N PRO A 53 16.53 6.17 -0.69
CA PRO A 53 15.17 6.06 -0.18
C PRO A 53 14.86 7.04 0.98
N ALA A 54 15.85 7.34 1.83
CA ALA A 54 15.67 8.29 2.93
C ALA A 54 15.64 9.75 2.45
N GLU A 55 16.49 10.12 1.49
CA GLU A 55 16.55 11.48 0.94
C GLU A 55 15.30 11.78 0.12
N ASP A 56 14.87 10.83 -0.73
CA ASP A 56 13.66 10.98 -1.52
C ASP A 56 12.41 11.02 -0.63
N ALA A 57 12.32 10.14 0.38
CA ALA A 57 11.21 10.20 1.33
C ALA A 57 11.14 11.57 2.04
N ALA A 58 12.26 12.09 2.53
CA ALA A 58 12.29 13.41 3.18
C ALA A 58 11.91 14.56 2.21
N ARG A 59 12.40 14.51 0.97
CA ARG A 59 12.05 15.48 -0.07
C ARG A 59 10.55 15.46 -0.40
N LEU A 60 9.98 14.26 -0.54
CA LEU A 60 8.58 14.08 -0.93
C LEU A 60 7.62 14.37 0.23
N ASP A 61 8.01 14.08 1.47
CA ASP A 61 7.30 14.50 2.69
C ASP A 61 7.17 16.03 2.75
N ALA A 62 8.25 16.76 2.44
CA ALA A 62 8.22 18.23 2.37
C ALA A 62 7.27 18.78 1.28
N VAL A 63 6.96 17.98 0.26
CA VAL A 63 5.98 18.30 -0.81
C VAL A 63 4.56 17.88 -0.43
N GLY A 64 4.38 17.16 0.69
CA GLY A 64 3.07 16.80 1.22
C GLY A 64 2.47 15.54 0.59
N VAL A 65 3.28 14.58 0.12
CA VAL A 65 2.74 13.28 -0.32
C VAL A 65 2.07 12.56 0.86
N ALA A 66 0.97 11.87 0.59
CA ALA A 66 0.16 11.22 1.63
C ALA A 66 0.75 9.90 2.12
N ALA A 67 1.47 9.19 1.24
CA ALA A 67 2.11 7.91 1.55
C ALA A 67 3.30 7.65 0.63
N PHE A 68 4.09 6.65 0.98
CA PHE A 68 5.12 6.08 0.11
C PHE A 68 4.73 4.68 -0.34
N ALA A 69 5.22 4.29 -1.51
CA ALA A 69 5.12 2.94 -2.01
C ALA A 69 6.50 2.38 -2.37
N MET A 70 6.74 1.12 -2.04
CA MET A 70 7.94 0.38 -2.44
C MET A 70 7.51 -0.86 -3.22
N ARG A 71 8.28 -1.23 -4.24
CA ARG A 71 8.03 -2.47 -4.98
C ARG A 71 8.25 -3.69 -4.09
N GLU A 72 9.43 -3.79 -3.50
CA GLU A 72 9.86 -4.96 -2.74
C GLU A 72 10.09 -4.60 -1.26
N PRO A 73 9.90 -5.56 -0.33
CA PRO A 73 10.24 -5.35 1.06
C PRO A 73 11.76 -5.41 1.24
N GLY A 74 12.35 -4.48 1.99
CA GLY A 74 13.79 -4.53 2.24
C GLY A 74 14.36 -3.36 3.03
N PRO A 75 15.70 -3.32 3.18
CA PRO A 75 16.39 -2.24 3.90
C PRO A 75 16.05 -0.84 3.38
N ALA A 76 15.86 -0.67 2.07
CA ALA A 76 15.47 0.60 1.47
C ALA A 76 14.11 1.10 2.01
N MET A 77 13.12 0.21 2.11
CA MET A 77 11.81 0.50 2.68
C MET A 77 11.93 0.93 4.16
N ALA A 78 12.76 0.23 4.93
CA ALA A 78 13.01 0.57 6.32
C ALA A 78 13.72 1.93 6.48
N LEU A 79 14.65 2.27 5.60
CA LEU A 79 15.33 3.57 5.57
C LEU A 79 14.33 4.70 5.27
N ALA A 80 13.49 4.54 4.24
CA ALA A 80 12.45 5.51 3.90
C ALA A 80 11.46 5.71 5.05
N ALA A 81 10.95 4.61 5.63
CA ALA A 81 9.99 4.66 6.73
C ALA A 81 10.55 5.35 7.98
N ARG A 82 11.86 5.20 8.27
CA ARG A 82 12.53 5.86 9.40
C ARG A 82 12.82 7.34 9.16
N ALA A 83 12.96 7.76 7.90
CA ALA A 83 13.31 9.14 7.55
C ALA A 83 12.19 10.13 7.90
N THR A 84 10.92 9.78 7.67
CA THR A 84 9.78 10.68 7.87
C THR A 84 9.03 10.42 9.17
N LYS A 85 9.03 9.17 9.65
CA LYS A 85 8.34 8.69 10.87
C LYS A 85 6.81 8.80 10.88
N SER A 86 6.22 9.71 10.11
CA SER A 86 4.78 10.03 10.08
C SER A 86 4.07 9.53 8.81
N VAL A 87 4.77 9.45 7.68
CA VAL A 87 4.17 9.12 6.37
C VAL A 87 4.09 7.60 6.19
N PRO A 88 2.91 7.00 5.96
CA PRO A 88 2.74 5.56 5.88
C PRO A 88 3.39 4.94 4.63
N MET A 89 3.71 3.64 4.72
CA MET A 89 4.38 2.88 3.68
C MET A 89 3.50 1.74 3.13
N LEU A 90 3.37 1.65 1.80
CA LEU A 90 2.67 0.61 1.07
C LEU A 90 3.67 -0.31 0.35
N LEU A 91 3.56 -1.63 0.55
CA LEU A 91 4.26 -2.61 -0.27
C LEU A 91 3.43 -2.97 -1.51
N LEU A 92 4.00 -2.83 -2.70
CA LEU A 92 3.33 -3.09 -3.98
C LEU A 92 3.50 -4.51 -4.51
N GLU A 93 4.58 -5.21 -4.17
CA GLU A 93 4.71 -6.64 -4.45
C GLU A 93 3.62 -7.40 -3.68
N PRO A 94 2.77 -8.17 -4.39
CA PRO A 94 1.71 -8.92 -3.74
C PRO A 94 2.25 -9.91 -2.72
N VAL A 95 1.74 -9.84 -1.49
CA VAL A 95 2.04 -10.86 -0.48
C VAL A 95 1.25 -12.13 -0.78
N THR A 96 1.94 -13.27 -0.77
CA THR A 96 1.38 -14.59 -1.13
C THR A 96 1.38 -15.58 0.04
N SER A 97 1.83 -15.15 1.23
CA SER A 97 1.92 -16.00 2.41
C SER A 97 1.95 -15.21 3.71
N VAL A 98 1.73 -15.89 4.84
CA VAL A 98 1.90 -15.32 6.19
C VAL A 98 3.33 -14.81 6.40
N GLN A 99 4.34 -15.52 5.89
CA GLN A 99 5.75 -15.12 6.00
C GLN A 99 6.01 -13.83 5.21
N ALA A 100 5.42 -13.67 4.02
CA ALA A 100 5.52 -12.43 3.26
C ALA A 100 4.91 -11.24 4.02
N CYS A 101 3.76 -11.42 4.68
CA CYS A 101 3.19 -10.40 5.57
C CYS A 101 4.14 -10.05 6.73
N GLN A 102 4.78 -11.04 7.37
CA GLN A 102 5.74 -10.79 8.45
C GLN A 102 6.96 -10.02 7.96
N ILE A 103 7.49 -10.34 6.78
CA ILE A 103 8.62 -9.65 6.15
C ILE A 103 8.24 -8.21 5.82
N ALA A 104 7.09 -7.99 5.18
CA ALA A 104 6.58 -6.65 4.89
C ALA A 104 6.47 -5.80 6.17
N ARG A 105 5.91 -6.39 7.22
CA ARG A 105 5.76 -5.73 8.52
C ARG A 105 7.09 -5.40 9.16
N TYR A 106 8.06 -6.32 9.10
CA TYR A 106 9.40 -6.14 9.64
C TYR A 106 10.10 -4.91 9.05
N TYR A 107 9.97 -4.71 7.73
CA TYR A 107 10.54 -3.55 7.03
C TYR A 107 9.69 -2.26 7.11
N GLY A 108 8.57 -2.30 7.84
CA GLY A 108 7.79 -1.12 8.18
C GLY A 108 6.60 -0.81 7.27
N ALA A 109 6.06 -1.81 6.57
CA ALA A 109 4.81 -1.67 5.84
C ALA A 109 3.63 -1.31 6.78
N ASP A 110 2.89 -0.27 6.42
CA ASP A 110 1.57 0.09 6.97
C ASP A 110 0.45 -0.48 6.09
N GLY A 111 0.73 -0.84 4.82
CA GLY A 111 -0.17 -1.56 3.95
C GLY A 111 0.54 -2.49 2.97
N VAL A 112 -0.19 -3.46 2.43
CA VAL A 112 0.32 -4.48 1.52
C VAL A 112 -0.66 -4.72 0.36
N ALA A 113 -0.11 -4.94 -0.83
CA ALA A 113 -0.83 -5.47 -1.97
C ALA A 113 -1.08 -6.98 -1.81
N ILE A 114 -2.22 -7.46 -2.29
CA ILE A 114 -2.53 -8.89 -2.45
C ILE A 114 -3.07 -9.07 -3.86
N ASP A 115 -2.65 -10.08 -4.61
CA ASP A 115 -3.15 -10.29 -5.96
C ASP A 115 -4.67 -10.51 -5.94
N ALA A 116 -5.41 -9.75 -6.75
CA ALA A 116 -6.85 -9.91 -6.90
C ALA A 116 -7.27 -11.32 -7.38
N GLY A 117 -6.38 -12.04 -8.05
CA GLY A 117 -6.57 -13.41 -8.50
C GLY A 117 -6.24 -14.48 -7.45
N ASP A 118 -5.73 -14.10 -6.28
CA ASP A 118 -5.33 -15.06 -5.24
C ASP A 118 -6.57 -15.70 -4.59
N VAL A 119 -6.61 -17.03 -4.54
CA VAL A 119 -7.70 -17.79 -3.95
C VAL A 119 -7.77 -17.63 -2.42
N GLU A 120 -6.66 -17.29 -1.78
CA GLU A 120 -6.52 -17.05 -0.35
C GLU A 120 -6.63 -15.57 0.04
N ILE A 121 -7.02 -14.68 -0.89
CA ILE A 121 -7.05 -13.23 -0.69
C ILE A 121 -7.71 -12.78 0.63
N LYS A 122 -8.81 -13.44 1.05
CA LYS A 122 -9.49 -13.12 2.33
C LYS A 122 -8.62 -13.48 3.54
N SER A 123 -8.03 -14.67 3.54
CA SER A 123 -7.15 -15.17 4.60
C SER A 123 -5.87 -14.32 4.71
N LEU A 124 -5.28 -13.97 3.57
CA LEU A 124 -4.12 -13.07 3.50
C LEU A 124 -4.47 -11.66 3.99
N ALA A 125 -5.64 -11.14 3.63
CA ALA A 125 -6.11 -9.84 4.12
C ALA A 125 -6.38 -9.84 5.64
N ASP A 126 -6.96 -10.91 6.19
CA ASP A 126 -7.13 -11.09 7.63
C ASP A 126 -5.77 -11.17 8.35
N THR A 127 -4.82 -11.89 7.77
CA THR A 127 -3.44 -11.99 8.26
C THR A 127 -2.77 -10.61 8.31
N ALA A 128 -2.78 -9.86 7.20
CA ALA A 128 -2.22 -8.52 7.14
C ALA A 128 -2.85 -7.58 8.19
N ARG A 129 -4.18 -7.61 8.33
CA ARG A 129 -4.91 -6.82 9.34
C ARG A 129 -4.54 -7.20 10.78
N SER A 130 -4.33 -8.49 11.07
CA SER A 130 -3.86 -8.95 12.39
C SER A 130 -2.47 -8.39 12.74
N MET A 131 -1.65 -8.08 11.73
CA MET A 131 -0.33 -7.45 11.85
C MET A 131 -0.40 -5.92 11.79
N ARG A 132 -1.60 -5.33 11.87
CA ARG A 132 -1.88 -3.88 11.77
C ARG A 132 -1.47 -3.26 10.43
N MET A 133 -1.52 -4.04 9.35
CA MET A 133 -1.34 -3.54 7.99
C MET A 133 -2.68 -3.48 7.26
N GLN A 134 -2.86 -2.46 6.45
CA GLN A 134 -4.02 -2.37 5.56
C GLN A 134 -3.80 -3.26 4.33
N ALA A 135 -4.76 -4.14 4.04
CA ALA A 135 -4.72 -5.01 2.87
C ALA A 135 -5.41 -4.33 1.69
N PHE A 136 -4.74 -4.28 0.54
CA PHE A 136 -5.28 -3.79 -0.72
C PHE A 136 -5.19 -4.88 -1.79
N PRO A 137 -6.30 -5.47 -2.22
CA PRO A 137 -6.35 -6.23 -3.47
C PRO A 137 -5.79 -5.39 -4.63
N LEU A 138 -4.86 -5.96 -5.38
CA LEU A 138 -4.26 -5.38 -6.56
C LEU A 138 -4.93 -5.97 -7.80
N ALA A 139 -5.75 -5.16 -8.46
CA ALA A 139 -6.38 -5.51 -9.73
C ALA A 139 -5.62 -4.89 -10.89
N ASN A 140 -5.33 -5.68 -11.93
CA ASN A 140 -4.62 -5.23 -13.13
C ASN A 140 -5.54 -4.72 -14.25
N ASP A 141 -6.85 -4.79 -14.04
CA ASP A 141 -7.87 -4.26 -14.93
C ASP A 141 -9.21 -4.07 -14.18
N ALA A 142 -10.17 -3.40 -14.82
CA ALA A 142 -11.49 -3.13 -14.26
C ALA A 142 -12.31 -4.42 -14.01
N GLY A 143 -12.07 -5.49 -14.75
CA GLY A 143 -12.77 -6.77 -14.59
C GLY A 143 -12.34 -7.50 -13.31
N ALA A 144 -11.04 -7.58 -13.06
CA ALA A 144 -10.47 -8.07 -11.81
C ALA A 144 -10.92 -7.21 -10.62
N ALA A 145 -10.93 -5.89 -10.77
CA ALA A 145 -11.39 -4.97 -9.74
C ALA A 145 -12.88 -5.16 -9.42
N ALA A 146 -13.73 -5.36 -10.44
CA ALA A 146 -15.15 -5.63 -10.24
C ALA A 146 -15.36 -6.90 -9.40
N LYS A 147 -14.64 -8.00 -9.69
CA LYS A 147 -14.71 -9.25 -8.90
C LYS A 147 -14.30 -9.02 -7.44
N VAL A 148 -13.22 -8.28 -7.21
CA VAL A 148 -12.77 -7.91 -5.85
C VAL A 148 -13.87 -7.15 -5.09
N VAL A 149 -14.54 -6.21 -5.73
CA VAL A 149 -15.60 -5.41 -5.08
C VAL A 149 -16.86 -6.23 -4.83
N THR A 150 -17.28 -7.07 -5.77
CA THR A 150 -18.58 -7.78 -5.70
C THR A 150 -18.50 -9.09 -4.93
N GLU A 151 -17.45 -9.90 -5.16
CA GLU A 151 -17.32 -11.25 -4.61
C GLU A 151 -16.49 -11.26 -3.31
N ILE A 152 -15.36 -10.54 -3.31
CA ILE A 152 -14.50 -10.42 -2.13
C ILE A 152 -15.05 -9.36 -1.16
N ARG A 153 -15.88 -8.43 -1.65
CA ARG A 153 -16.48 -7.32 -0.88
C ARG A 153 -15.43 -6.39 -0.27
N ALA A 154 -14.31 -6.22 -0.96
CA ALA A 154 -13.28 -5.30 -0.53
C ALA A 154 -13.81 -3.85 -0.53
N ARG A 155 -13.44 -3.09 0.50
CA ARG A 155 -13.78 -1.65 0.62
C ARG A 155 -12.68 -0.75 0.09
N ALA A 156 -11.53 -1.32 -0.24
CA ALA A 156 -10.37 -0.63 -0.77
C ALA A 156 -9.65 -1.55 -1.76
N LEU A 157 -9.04 -0.99 -2.80
CA LEU A 157 -8.21 -1.74 -3.76
C LEU A 157 -7.20 -0.82 -4.45
N ILE A 158 -6.16 -1.42 -5.02
CA ILE A 158 -5.28 -0.79 -6.00
C ILE A 158 -5.78 -1.20 -7.40
N LEU A 159 -6.02 -0.21 -8.27
CA LEU A 159 -6.44 -0.44 -9.65
C LEU A 159 -5.36 0.04 -10.61
N ARG A 160 -4.72 -0.91 -11.29
CA ARG A 160 -3.92 -0.64 -12.49
C ARG A 160 -4.81 -0.73 -13.72
N ALA A 161 -4.69 0.23 -14.62
CA ALA A 161 -5.47 0.27 -15.86
C ALA A 161 -4.69 0.95 -16.99
N GLY A 162 -5.16 0.77 -18.22
CA GLY A 162 -4.52 1.32 -19.42
C GLY A 162 -4.76 2.82 -19.62
N SER A 163 -5.51 3.48 -18.74
CA SER A 163 -5.72 4.93 -18.75
C SER A 163 -6.36 5.43 -17.45
N ALA A 164 -6.27 6.74 -17.20
CA ALA A 164 -7.03 7.39 -16.12
C ALA A 164 -8.54 7.32 -16.39
N ALA A 165 -8.98 7.50 -17.63
CA ALA A 165 -10.38 7.37 -18.05
C ALA A 165 -11.02 6.03 -17.65
N GLU A 166 -10.32 4.91 -17.84
CA GLU A 166 -10.79 3.58 -17.42
C GLU A 166 -11.01 3.50 -15.90
N ILE A 167 -10.07 4.05 -15.12
CA ILE A 167 -10.17 4.11 -13.65
C ILE A 167 -11.35 4.99 -13.23
N VAL A 168 -11.54 6.15 -13.85
CA VAL A 168 -12.67 7.05 -13.59
C VAL A 168 -14.00 6.36 -13.90
N ALA A 169 -14.10 5.66 -15.02
CA ALA A 169 -15.30 4.90 -15.38
C ALA A 169 -15.62 3.84 -14.31
N PHE A 170 -14.61 3.10 -13.85
CA PHE A 170 -14.77 2.13 -12.77
C PHE A 170 -15.19 2.78 -11.45
N ALA A 171 -14.56 3.88 -11.07
CA ALA A 171 -14.82 4.58 -9.81
C ALA A 171 -16.22 5.20 -9.73
N ARG A 172 -16.80 5.59 -10.88
CA ARG A 172 -18.19 6.04 -11.00
C ARG A 172 -19.18 4.90 -10.84
N ALA A 173 -18.86 3.72 -11.38
CA ALA A 173 -19.69 2.53 -11.26
C ALA A 173 -19.66 1.88 -9.86
N THR A 174 -18.65 2.19 -9.05
CA THR A 174 -18.41 1.58 -7.73
C THR A 174 -18.30 2.63 -6.61
N PRO A 175 -19.39 3.39 -6.32
CA PRO A 175 -19.37 4.38 -5.24
C PRO A 175 -19.13 3.71 -3.88
N GLY A 176 -18.31 4.36 -3.04
CA GLY A 176 -18.02 3.90 -1.67
C GLY A 176 -16.87 2.90 -1.55
N VAL A 177 -16.17 2.59 -2.64
CA VAL A 177 -14.89 1.87 -2.61
C VAL A 177 -13.75 2.89 -2.65
N THR A 178 -12.77 2.71 -1.77
CA THR A 178 -11.51 3.47 -1.80
C THR A 178 -10.61 2.95 -2.91
N ILE A 179 -10.22 3.81 -3.84
CA ILE A 179 -9.43 3.41 -5.00
C ILE A 179 -8.06 4.09 -4.96
N LEU A 180 -7.01 3.27 -4.96
CA LEU A 180 -5.63 3.70 -5.22
C LEU A 180 -5.35 3.47 -6.71
N ALA A 181 -5.34 4.55 -7.48
CA ALA A 181 -5.24 4.52 -8.93
C ALA A 181 -3.79 4.39 -9.40
N ALA A 182 -3.55 3.55 -10.41
CA ALA A 182 -2.28 3.44 -11.11
C ALA A 182 -2.51 3.39 -12.63
N PRO A 183 -2.80 4.54 -13.26
CA PRO A 183 -2.97 4.60 -14.71
C PRO A 183 -1.64 4.34 -15.43
N THR A 184 -1.72 3.82 -16.66
CA THR A 184 -0.57 3.71 -17.56
C THR A 184 -0.93 4.34 -18.90
N PRO A 185 -0.28 5.44 -19.35
CA PRO A 185 0.78 6.16 -18.65
C PRO A 185 0.27 6.86 -17.39
N CYS A 186 1.19 7.14 -16.45
CA CYS A 186 0.96 8.02 -15.32
C CYS A 186 1.76 9.29 -15.54
N ASP A 187 1.10 10.37 -15.93
CA ASP A 187 1.67 11.71 -16.11
C ASP A 187 0.78 12.77 -15.44
N ALA A 188 1.15 14.05 -15.58
CA ALA A 188 0.42 15.14 -14.94
C ALA A 188 -1.03 15.30 -15.45
N GLU A 189 -1.31 14.96 -16.71
CA GLU A 189 -2.67 15.03 -17.27
C GLU A 189 -3.54 13.90 -16.70
N ALA A 190 -3.01 12.67 -16.70
CA ALA A 190 -3.67 11.52 -16.09
C ALA A 190 -3.97 11.76 -14.61
N LEU A 191 -3.05 12.36 -13.85
CA LEU A 191 -3.26 12.68 -12.44
C LEU A 191 -4.37 13.73 -12.24
N ARG A 192 -4.42 14.77 -13.08
CA ARG A 192 -5.52 15.77 -13.03
C ARG A 192 -6.87 15.16 -13.34
N GLU A 193 -6.94 14.23 -14.30
CA GLU A 193 -8.18 13.53 -14.66
C GLU A 193 -8.73 12.70 -13.50
N LEU A 194 -7.86 12.19 -12.60
CA LEU A 194 -8.25 11.39 -11.45
C LEU A 194 -8.85 12.21 -10.28
N VAL A 195 -8.60 13.53 -10.23
CA VAL A 195 -9.08 14.41 -9.16
C VAL A 195 -10.60 14.36 -9.06
N GLY A 196 -11.12 14.17 -7.84
CA GLY A 196 -12.56 14.09 -7.61
C GLY A 196 -13.20 12.73 -7.95
N HIS A 197 -12.42 11.79 -8.49
CA HIS A 197 -12.93 10.48 -8.91
C HIS A 197 -12.37 9.32 -8.09
N VAL A 198 -11.12 9.41 -7.64
CA VAL A 198 -10.46 8.41 -6.80
C VAL A 198 -9.93 9.03 -5.51
N ASP A 199 -9.46 8.18 -4.59
CA ASP A 199 -8.99 8.60 -3.28
C ASP A 199 -7.49 8.92 -3.31
N ALA A 200 -6.71 8.11 -4.02
CA ALA A 200 -5.28 8.33 -4.19
C ALA A 200 -4.77 7.88 -5.57
N ALA A 201 -3.57 8.34 -5.93
CA ALA A 201 -2.84 7.88 -7.10
C ALA A 201 -1.41 7.44 -6.74
N LEU A 202 -0.97 6.31 -7.32
CA LEU A 202 0.41 5.86 -7.29
C LEU A 202 1.22 6.67 -8.31
N VAL A 203 2.20 7.41 -7.83
CA VAL A 203 3.04 8.31 -8.62
C VAL A 203 4.43 7.69 -8.80
N PRO A 204 4.83 7.29 -10.02
CA PRO A 204 6.15 6.70 -10.25
C PRO A 204 7.27 7.73 -10.11
N SER A 205 8.51 7.25 -9.90
CA SER A 205 9.69 8.11 -9.76
C SER A 205 9.97 8.99 -10.98
N SER A 206 9.64 8.52 -12.19
CA SER A 206 9.71 9.33 -13.41
C SER A 206 8.87 10.60 -13.36
N VAL A 207 7.79 10.62 -12.58
CA VAL A 207 6.89 11.79 -12.43
C VAL A 207 7.34 12.65 -11.26
N HIS A 208 7.60 12.07 -10.09
CA HIS A 208 7.92 12.87 -8.89
C HIS A 208 9.37 13.38 -8.82
N ALA A 209 10.24 12.90 -9.71
CA ALA A 209 11.57 13.46 -9.95
C ALA A 209 11.56 14.66 -10.90
N ALA A 210 10.44 14.93 -11.59
CA ALA A 210 10.32 16.09 -12.47
C ALA A 210 10.31 17.40 -11.68
N SER A 211 10.92 18.46 -12.22
CA SER A 211 11.05 19.77 -11.55
C SER A 211 9.71 20.43 -11.20
N GLY A 212 8.66 20.15 -11.98
CA GLY A 212 7.30 20.67 -11.76
C GLY A 212 6.47 19.88 -10.75
N PHE A 213 7.01 18.82 -10.13
CA PHE A 213 6.20 17.94 -9.27
C PHE A 213 5.63 18.65 -8.05
N ALA A 214 6.38 19.57 -7.42
CA ALA A 214 5.91 20.28 -6.23
C ALA A 214 4.70 21.19 -6.53
N GLU A 215 4.72 21.86 -7.68
CA GLU A 215 3.59 22.68 -8.16
C GLU A 215 2.38 21.79 -8.46
N LEU A 216 2.60 20.67 -9.17
CA LEU A 216 1.56 19.68 -9.44
C LEU A 216 0.95 19.11 -8.16
N ALA A 217 1.77 18.76 -7.16
CA ALA A 217 1.28 18.23 -5.89
C ALA A 217 0.40 19.23 -5.14
N GLY A 218 0.80 20.51 -5.10
CA GLY A 218 -0.01 21.57 -4.52
C GLY A 218 -1.32 21.84 -5.27
N GLU A 219 -1.34 21.62 -6.59
CA GLU A 219 -2.56 21.69 -7.42
C GLU A 219 -3.54 20.55 -7.09
N LEU A 220 -3.04 19.31 -6.95
CA LEU A 220 -3.85 18.09 -6.83
C LEU A 220 -4.35 17.83 -5.40
N SER A 221 -3.64 18.36 -4.40
CA SER A 221 -3.97 18.22 -2.98
C SER A 221 -4.05 19.57 -2.25
N PRO A 222 -5.01 20.45 -2.60
CA PRO A 222 -5.18 21.76 -2.00
C PRO A 222 -5.71 21.74 -0.55
#